data_AF-A0A167Q1M9-F1
#
_entry.id   AF-A0A167Q1M9-F1
#
_cell.length_a   1.000
_cell.length_b   1.000
_cell.length_c   1.000
_cell.angle_alpha   90.00
_cell.angle_beta   90.00
_cell.angle_gamma   90.00
#
_symmetry.space_group_name_H-M   'P 1'
#
loop_
_entity.id
_entity.type
_entity.pdbx_description
1 polymer ?
#
loop_
_entity_poly.entity_id
_entity_poly.type
_entity_poly.pdbx_seq_one_letter_code
_entity_poly.pdbx_strand_id
1 'polypeptide(L)'
;MTAQILPYAVGLLLAWPAVTTTLRFQRLRKLHKQYDYPTRESMSKMTDEEAFQIQKQLAQLEFPLMFIKSLQFALFRTYGIPSISHLLAKTTQFSSPETSFKRYTDTSVLVQEWVGNDPASTRAHLGLARTRYLHSGYRASGKILDDDMLYTLALFALQPIRFIDLYEWRKLSELERCAIGTFWKSVGDALDVSYEKLPSGKTGFRDGIQWLEEIDAWSEEYEAKCMVPDDKNREMADQTTAVLVYMLPKMLHPVGLQAVSFMMDDRLRKAMLYDPPSAVCTALLSVILTGRKLFLRYLCLPRPYFLRSVSFTDKPDQNGRFFLNQWDAAPYYVKPTFWNRWGPMAWLTWALGRPVPGDEGDKYYPAGYSVPDVGPKYFEGKGRKQLDETLSELKGYRTGKCPFH
;
A
#
# COMPACT_ATOMS: atom_id res chain seq x y z
N MET A 1 -6.95 40.34 35.64
CA MET A 1 -6.57 38.91 35.44
C MET A 1 -6.32 38.53 33.98
N THR A 2 -7.03 39.10 32.99
CA THR A 2 -6.86 38.75 31.55
C THR A 2 -5.52 39.19 30.95
N ALA A 3 -4.94 40.32 31.36
CA ALA A 3 -3.67 40.83 30.84
C ALA A 3 -2.43 39.98 31.22
N GLN A 4 -2.49 39.23 32.32
CA GLN A 4 -1.39 38.36 32.77
C GLN A 4 -1.37 37.02 32.02
N ILE A 5 -2.49 36.58 31.45
CA ILE A 5 -2.60 35.29 30.74
C ILE A 5 -2.11 35.43 29.28
N LEU A 6 -2.29 36.61 28.68
CA LEU A 6 -1.92 36.88 27.30
C LEU A 6 -0.45 36.56 26.95
N PRO A 7 0.58 36.98 27.72
CA PRO A 7 1.98 36.66 27.38
C PRO A 7 2.27 35.15 27.46
N TYR A 8 1.67 34.42 28.42
CA TYR A 8 1.83 32.97 28.50
C TYR A 8 1.13 32.25 27.35
N ALA A 9 -0.07 32.70 26.96
CA ALA A 9 -0.79 32.16 25.82
C ALA A 9 -0.02 32.38 24.50
N VAL A 10 0.52 33.59 24.28
CA VAL A 10 1.37 33.89 23.11
C VAL A 10 2.66 33.07 23.13
N GLY A 11 3.31 32.96 24.28
CA GLY A 11 4.50 32.13 24.46
C GLY A 11 4.23 30.66 24.11
N LEU A 12 3.11 30.11 24.57
CA LEU A 12 2.71 28.72 24.27
C LEU A 12 2.36 28.53 22.79
N LEU A 13 1.67 29.50 22.17
CA LEU A 13 1.33 29.49 20.74
C LEU A 13 2.56 29.49 19.83
N LEU A 14 3.67 30.10 20.26
CA LEU A 14 4.93 30.10 19.51
C LEU A 14 5.84 28.91 19.85
N ALA A 15 5.96 28.57 21.13
CA ALA A 15 6.83 27.50 21.59
C ALA A 15 6.35 26.12 21.15
N TRP A 16 5.03 25.87 21.16
CA TRP A 16 4.48 24.56 20.82
C TRP A 16 4.80 24.13 19.37
N PRO A 17 4.56 24.96 18.33
CA PRO A 17 5.01 24.67 16.96
C PRO A 17 6.50 24.41 16.81
N ALA A 18 7.35 25.12 17.56
CA ALA A 18 8.79 24.91 17.51
C ALA A 18 9.18 23.55 18.10
N VAL A 19 8.58 23.17 19.24
CA VAL A 19 8.80 21.86 19.89
C VAL A 19 8.31 20.72 18.99
N THR A 20 7.07 20.77 18.52
CA THR A 20 6.48 19.72 17.68
C THR A 20 7.26 19.52 16.38
N THR A 21 7.63 20.62 15.70
CA THR A 21 8.44 20.57 14.47
C THR A 21 9.81 19.95 14.75
N THR A 22 10.46 20.35 15.84
CA THR A 22 11.78 19.82 16.22
C THR A 22 11.70 18.32 16.48
N LEU A 23 10.73 17.88 17.29
CA LEU A 23 10.51 16.47 17.62
C LEU A 23 10.16 15.64 16.37
N ARG A 24 9.34 16.17 15.46
CA ARG A 24 8.99 15.47 14.21
C ARG A 24 10.20 15.20 13.32
N PHE A 25 11.13 16.14 13.20
CA PHE A 25 12.36 15.91 12.46
C PHE A 25 13.41 15.10 13.21
N GLN A 26 13.23 14.79 14.50
CA GLN A 26 14.19 13.94 15.21
C GLN A 26 14.30 12.55 14.58
N ARG A 27 13.17 11.99 14.09
CA ARG A 27 13.18 10.69 13.43
C ARG A 27 14.00 10.72 12.14
N LEU A 28 13.77 11.71 11.28
CA LEU A 28 14.54 11.88 10.06
C LEU A 28 16.04 12.05 10.35
N ARG A 29 16.41 12.90 11.32
CA ARG A 29 17.81 13.07 11.74
C ARG A 29 18.42 11.77 12.27
N LYS A 30 17.67 10.99 13.05
CA LYS A 30 18.11 9.68 13.55
C LYS A 30 18.30 8.69 12.40
N LEU A 31 17.40 8.70 11.41
CA LEU A 31 17.49 7.86 10.21
C LEU A 31 18.78 8.15 9.44
N HIS A 32 19.05 9.42 9.14
CA HIS A 32 20.28 9.84 8.44
C HIS A 32 21.56 9.53 9.26
N LYS A 33 21.49 9.59 10.60
CA LYS A 33 22.63 9.20 11.45
C LYS A 33 22.84 7.68 11.48
N GLN A 34 21.76 6.90 11.42
CA GLN A 34 21.81 5.45 11.47
C GLN A 34 22.28 4.86 10.14
N TYR A 35 21.79 5.40 9.02
CA TYR A 35 22.15 5.00 7.66
C TYR A 35 22.95 6.15 7.01
N ASP A 36 24.25 6.16 7.29
CA ASP A 36 25.16 7.25 6.90
C ASP A 36 25.56 7.15 5.42
N TYR A 37 24.61 7.53 4.56
CA TYR A 37 24.81 7.65 3.12
C TYR A 37 24.85 9.14 2.73
N PRO A 38 26.01 9.81 2.83
CA PRO A 38 26.11 11.26 2.63
C PRO A 38 25.90 11.70 1.18
N THR A 39 26.10 10.80 0.21
CA THR A 39 26.00 11.09 -1.22
C THR A 39 25.15 10.05 -1.94
N ARG A 40 24.61 10.41 -3.12
CA ARG A 40 23.90 9.45 -3.99
C ARG A 40 24.76 8.25 -4.35
N GLU A 41 26.05 8.46 -4.62
CA GLU A 41 26.98 7.38 -4.90
C GLU A 41 27.09 6.39 -3.74
N SER A 42 27.14 6.88 -2.49
CA SER A 42 27.18 6.00 -1.32
C SER A 42 25.93 5.13 -1.20
N MET A 43 24.76 5.64 -1.62
CA MET A 43 23.48 4.92 -1.59
C MET A 43 23.39 3.75 -2.57
N SER A 44 24.29 3.65 -3.57
CA SER A 44 24.38 2.47 -4.47
C SER A 44 24.60 1.16 -3.72
N LYS A 45 25.17 1.23 -2.52
CA LYS A 45 25.46 0.07 -1.66
C LYS A 45 24.33 -0.27 -0.68
N MET A 46 23.24 0.50 -0.70
CA MET A 46 22.12 0.29 0.21
C MET A 46 21.57 -1.13 0.06
N THR A 47 21.54 -1.85 1.17
CA THR A 47 21.06 -3.23 1.19
C THR A 47 19.53 -3.27 1.15
N ASP A 48 18.95 -4.35 0.63
CA ASP A 48 17.50 -4.57 0.63
C ASP A 48 16.93 -4.57 2.08
N GLU A 49 17.70 -5.07 3.06
CA GLU A 49 17.30 -5.02 4.47
C GLU A 49 17.27 -3.59 5.03
N GLU A 50 18.30 -2.77 4.79
CA GLU A 50 18.28 -1.35 5.20
C GLU A 50 17.13 -0.58 4.54
N ALA A 51 16.92 -0.83 3.25
CA ALA A 51 15.84 -0.26 2.46
C ALA A 51 14.47 -0.61 3.06
N PHE A 52 14.26 -1.89 3.40
CA PHE A 52 13.09 -2.37 4.12
C PHE A 52 12.90 -1.66 5.47
N GLN A 53 13.94 -1.55 6.29
CA GLN A 53 13.83 -0.91 7.61
C GLN A 53 13.48 0.57 7.51
N ILE A 54 14.04 1.29 6.54
CA ILE A 54 13.68 2.69 6.25
C ILE A 54 12.21 2.78 5.83
N GLN A 55 11.79 1.98 4.84
CA GLN A 55 10.40 1.96 4.35
C GLN A 55 9.40 1.60 5.46
N LYS A 56 9.74 0.62 6.31
CA LYS A 56 8.92 0.20 7.45
C LYS A 56 8.69 1.35 8.43
N GLN A 57 9.71 2.18 8.70
CA GLN A 57 9.51 3.36 9.55
C GLN A 57 8.56 4.37 8.91
N LEU A 58 8.63 4.58 7.59
CA LEU A 58 7.69 5.44 6.86
C LEU A 58 6.25 4.92 7.00
N ALA A 59 6.05 3.63 6.71
CA ALA A 59 4.73 3.00 6.69
C ALA A 59 4.10 2.83 8.09
N GLN A 60 4.89 2.61 9.14
CA GLN A 60 4.34 2.33 10.48
C GLN A 60 4.30 3.57 11.39
N LEU A 61 5.22 4.52 11.20
CA LEU A 61 5.44 5.62 12.15
C LEU A 61 5.24 7.01 11.55
N GLU A 62 5.77 7.27 10.36
CA GLU A 62 5.86 8.62 9.81
C GLU A 62 4.62 9.03 9.00
N PHE A 63 4.26 8.21 8.00
CA PHE A 63 3.20 8.48 7.02
C PHE A 63 2.17 7.34 6.87
N PRO A 64 1.76 6.65 7.94
CA PRO A 64 0.98 5.41 7.88
C PRO A 64 -0.32 5.54 7.10
N LEU A 65 -1.02 6.67 7.23
CA LEU A 65 -2.29 6.90 6.55
C LEU A 65 -2.08 6.99 5.04
N MET A 66 -1.21 7.89 4.58
CA MET A 66 -0.99 8.11 3.15
C MET A 66 -0.20 6.97 2.50
N PHE A 67 0.70 6.31 3.25
CA PHE A 67 1.38 5.12 2.77
C PHE A 67 0.37 4.01 2.44
N ILE A 68 -0.52 3.65 3.37
CA ILE A 68 -1.54 2.62 3.10
C ILE A 68 -2.50 3.08 2.00
N LYS A 69 -3.03 4.31 2.06
CA LYS A 69 -3.98 4.81 1.06
C LYS A 69 -3.39 4.86 -0.34
N SER A 70 -2.11 5.19 -0.47
CA SER A 70 -1.41 5.17 -1.76
C SER A 70 -1.30 3.77 -2.36
N LEU A 71 -1.09 2.72 -1.56
CA LEU A 71 -1.03 1.33 -2.05
C LEU A 71 -2.43 0.85 -2.47
N GLN A 72 -3.47 1.24 -1.75
CA GLN A 72 -4.87 0.98 -2.15
C GLN A 72 -5.17 1.66 -3.49
N PHE A 73 -4.67 2.88 -3.66
CA PHE A 73 -4.83 3.64 -4.90
C PHE A 73 -3.95 3.14 -6.05
N ALA A 74 -2.77 2.58 -5.76
CA ALA A 74 -1.93 1.90 -6.74
C ALA A 74 -2.69 0.73 -7.39
N LEU A 75 -3.31 -0.12 -6.58
CA LEU A 75 -4.19 -1.18 -7.08
C LEU A 75 -5.35 -0.60 -7.89
N PHE A 76 -6.02 0.43 -7.37
CA PHE A 76 -7.14 1.07 -8.04
C PHE A 76 -6.76 1.62 -9.43
N ARG A 77 -5.59 2.25 -9.55
CA ARG A 77 -5.10 2.85 -10.79
C ARG A 77 -4.82 1.82 -11.90
N THR A 78 -4.47 0.57 -11.55
CA THR A 78 -4.31 -0.51 -12.55
C THR A 78 -5.61 -0.78 -13.32
N TYR A 79 -6.77 -0.51 -12.74
CA TYR A 79 -8.05 -0.71 -13.41
C TYR A 79 -8.30 0.31 -14.52
N GLY A 80 -7.50 1.38 -14.61
CA GLY A 80 -7.52 2.31 -15.75
C GLY A 80 -6.86 1.74 -17.01
N ILE A 81 -6.25 0.56 -16.95
CA ILE A 81 -5.61 -0.11 -18.09
C ILE A 81 -6.52 -1.24 -18.59
N PRO A 82 -7.03 -1.18 -19.84
CA PRO A 82 -7.98 -2.18 -20.34
C PRO A 82 -7.48 -3.63 -20.33
N SER A 83 -6.20 -3.89 -20.63
CA SER A 83 -5.63 -5.25 -20.55
C SER A 83 -5.79 -5.86 -19.15
N ILE A 84 -5.57 -5.06 -18.12
CA ILE A 84 -5.70 -5.46 -16.72
C ILE A 84 -7.18 -5.57 -16.33
N SER A 85 -7.98 -4.54 -16.57
CA SER A 85 -9.39 -4.50 -16.12
C SER A 85 -10.24 -5.60 -16.76
N HIS A 86 -10.04 -5.90 -18.05
CA HIS A 86 -10.71 -7.00 -18.74
C HIS A 86 -10.32 -8.36 -18.16
N LEU A 87 -9.06 -8.56 -17.80
CA LEU A 87 -8.63 -9.79 -17.15
C LEU A 87 -9.31 -9.94 -15.79
N LEU A 88 -9.28 -8.90 -14.95
CA LEU A 88 -9.89 -8.92 -13.62
C LEU A 88 -11.39 -9.21 -13.69
N ALA A 89 -12.10 -8.56 -14.62
CA ALA A 89 -13.52 -8.81 -14.84
C ALA A 89 -13.81 -10.27 -15.23
N LYS A 90 -12.98 -10.87 -16.10
CA LYS A 90 -13.12 -12.28 -16.51
C LYS A 90 -12.89 -13.28 -15.37
N THR A 91 -12.09 -12.94 -14.36
CA THR A 91 -11.86 -13.84 -13.22
C THR A 91 -13.06 -13.96 -12.28
N THR A 92 -14.05 -13.07 -12.40
CA THR A 92 -15.22 -12.87 -11.52
C THR A 92 -14.93 -12.59 -10.05
N GLN A 93 -13.68 -12.75 -9.60
CA GLN A 93 -13.24 -12.49 -8.22
C GLN A 93 -13.33 -11.01 -7.82
N PHE A 94 -13.36 -10.10 -8.79
CA PHE A 94 -13.52 -8.66 -8.57
C PHE A 94 -14.87 -8.11 -9.00
N SER A 95 -15.64 -8.86 -9.80
CA SER A 95 -16.91 -8.39 -10.39
C SER A 95 -18.14 -8.62 -9.50
N SER A 96 -18.06 -9.49 -8.48
CA SER A 96 -19.18 -9.77 -7.58
C SER A 96 -18.93 -9.21 -6.17
N PRO A 97 -19.93 -8.57 -5.52
CA PRO A 97 -19.82 -8.13 -4.13
C PRO A 97 -19.48 -9.26 -3.14
N GLU A 98 -19.87 -10.51 -3.41
CA GLU A 98 -19.55 -11.62 -2.51
C GLU A 98 -18.07 -12.02 -2.54
N THR A 99 -17.35 -11.72 -3.63
CA THR A 99 -15.97 -12.14 -3.84
C THR A 99 -14.97 -10.98 -3.82
N SER A 100 -15.39 -9.77 -4.20
CA SER A 100 -14.53 -8.59 -4.31
C SER A 100 -13.90 -8.19 -2.98
N PHE A 101 -14.65 -8.24 -1.88
CA PHE A 101 -14.11 -7.96 -0.55
C PHE A 101 -13.04 -8.96 -0.14
N LYS A 102 -13.26 -10.26 -0.38
CA LYS A 102 -12.24 -11.28 -0.09
C LYS A 102 -11.02 -11.07 -0.96
N ARG A 103 -11.20 -10.84 -2.26
CA ARG A 103 -10.11 -10.66 -3.22
C ARG A 103 -9.25 -9.42 -2.88
N TYR A 104 -9.88 -8.33 -2.46
CA TYR A 104 -9.19 -7.15 -1.95
C TYR A 104 -8.36 -7.47 -0.70
N THR A 105 -8.95 -8.19 0.26
CA THR A 105 -8.23 -8.61 1.47
C THR A 105 -7.09 -9.59 1.15
N ASP A 106 -7.29 -10.57 0.28
CA ASP A 106 -6.26 -11.52 -0.17
C ASP A 106 -5.06 -10.78 -0.77
N THR A 107 -5.32 -9.78 -1.60
CA THR A 107 -4.27 -8.95 -2.23
C THR A 107 -3.53 -8.15 -1.16
N SER A 108 -4.27 -7.51 -0.24
CA SER A 108 -3.69 -6.74 0.86
C SER A 108 -2.81 -7.61 1.77
N VAL A 109 -3.26 -8.83 2.10
CA VAL A 109 -2.50 -9.80 2.88
C VAL A 109 -1.22 -10.19 2.13
N LEU A 110 -1.32 -10.64 0.88
CA LEU A 110 -0.14 -11.08 0.11
C LEU A 110 0.90 -9.97 -0.02
N VAL A 111 0.48 -8.75 -0.37
CA VAL A 111 1.40 -7.60 -0.44
C VAL A 111 2.08 -7.36 0.90
N GLN A 112 1.31 -7.39 2.00
CA GLN A 112 1.88 -7.19 3.33
C GLN A 112 2.82 -8.30 3.79
N GLU A 113 2.67 -9.53 3.30
CA GLU A 113 3.59 -10.62 3.61
C GLU A 113 5.02 -10.31 3.15
N TRP A 114 5.21 -9.64 2.01
CA TRP A 114 6.55 -9.32 1.50
C TRP A 114 6.93 -7.84 1.60
N VAL A 115 5.99 -6.92 1.90
CA VAL A 115 6.28 -5.50 2.25
C VAL A 115 6.50 -5.30 3.75
N GLY A 116 5.80 -6.06 4.60
CA GLY A 116 5.78 -5.87 6.04
C GLY A 116 6.82 -6.69 6.82
N ASN A 117 7.47 -7.65 6.16
CA ASN A 117 8.45 -8.56 6.75
C ASN A 117 9.84 -8.36 6.11
N ASP A 118 10.87 -8.68 6.89
CA ASP A 118 12.29 -8.64 6.47
C ASP A 118 12.45 -9.39 5.12
N PRO A 119 13.13 -8.81 4.12
CA PRO A 119 13.22 -9.38 2.78
C PRO A 119 13.86 -10.76 2.70
N ALA A 120 14.74 -11.09 3.66
CA ALA A 120 15.40 -12.39 3.77
C ALA A 120 14.59 -13.40 4.60
N SER A 121 13.49 -12.97 5.22
CA SER A 121 12.65 -13.85 6.02
C SER A 121 11.88 -14.86 5.16
N THR A 122 11.74 -16.09 5.69
CA THR A 122 10.89 -17.14 5.09
C THR A 122 9.48 -16.64 4.80
N ARG A 123 8.95 -15.73 5.64
CA ARG A 123 7.60 -15.19 5.51
C ARG A 123 7.46 -14.30 4.27
N ALA A 124 8.41 -13.40 4.04
CA ALA A 124 8.45 -12.58 2.84
C ALA A 124 8.61 -13.43 1.57
N HIS A 125 9.53 -14.40 1.58
CA HIS A 125 9.71 -15.30 0.44
C HIS A 125 8.47 -16.14 0.15
N LEU A 126 7.75 -16.60 1.18
CA LEU A 126 6.54 -17.39 1.00
C LEU A 126 5.40 -16.57 0.39
N GLY A 127 5.28 -15.30 0.76
CA GLY A 127 4.33 -14.36 0.14
C GLY A 127 4.64 -14.13 -1.35
N LEU A 128 5.93 -13.94 -1.68
CA LEU A 128 6.40 -13.79 -3.07
C LEU A 128 6.16 -15.06 -3.88
N ALA A 129 6.50 -16.23 -3.34
CA ALA A 129 6.27 -17.53 -3.95
C ALA A 129 4.77 -17.78 -4.22
N ARG A 130 3.90 -17.43 -3.26
CA ARG A 130 2.45 -17.53 -3.45
C ARG A 130 1.97 -16.58 -4.54
N THR A 131 2.51 -15.36 -4.60
CA THR A 131 2.17 -14.39 -5.64
C THR A 131 2.59 -14.90 -7.03
N ARG A 132 3.82 -15.41 -7.19
CA ARG A 132 4.29 -16.06 -8.44
C ARG A 132 3.40 -17.22 -8.85
N TYR A 133 3.05 -18.10 -7.91
CA TYR A 133 2.14 -19.22 -8.18
C TYR A 133 0.79 -18.74 -8.74
N LEU A 134 0.15 -17.78 -8.08
CA LEU A 134 -1.17 -17.26 -8.49
C LEU A 134 -1.14 -16.56 -9.86
N HIS A 135 -0.01 -15.96 -10.24
CA HIS A 135 0.16 -15.33 -11.56
C HIS A 135 0.64 -16.29 -12.65
N SER A 136 1.27 -17.42 -12.29
CA SER A 136 1.98 -18.30 -13.23
C SER A 136 1.14 -18.76 -14.43
N GLY A 137 -0.07 -19.29 -14.20
CA GLY A 137 -0.95 -19.75 -15.29
C GLY A 137 -1.43 -18.62 -16.20
N TYR A 138 -1.61 -17.40 -15.66
CA TYR A 138 -2.01 -16.25 -16.46
C TYR A 138 -0.84 -15.68 -17.27
N ARG A 139 0.38 -15.68 -16.73
CA ARG A 139 1.60 -15.30 -17.46
C ARG A 139 1.91 -16.31 -18.57
N ALA A 140 1.87 -17.61 -18.26
CA ALA A 140 2.11 -18.67 -19.24
C ALA A 140 1.11 -18.67 -20.40
N SER A 141 -0.12 -18.20 -20.17
CA SER A 141 -1.16 -18.06 -21.21
C SER A 141 -1.18 -16.68 -21.89
N GLY A 142 -0.21 -15.81 -21.60
CA GLY A 142 -0.13 -14.46 -22.19
C GLY A 142 -1.25 -13.51 -21.78
N LYS A 143 -1.95 -13.79 -20.68
CA LYS A 143 -3.06 -12.95 -20.16
C LYS A 143 -2.58 -11.86 -19.22
N ILE A 144 -1.54 -12.13 -18.43
CA ILE A 144 -0.79 -11.11 -17.70
C ILE A 144 0.43 -10.79 -18.55
N LEU A 145 0.48 -9.57 -19.07
CA LEU A 145 1.58 -9.08 -19.89
C LEU A 145 2.75 -8.62 -19.02
N ASP A 146 3.97 -8.69 -19.53
CA ASP A 146 5.15 -8.20 -18.80
C ASP A 146 5.09 -6.68 -18.58
N ASP A 147 4.56 -5.93 -19.55
CA ASP A 147 4.32 -4.49 -19.40
C ASP A 147 3.29 -4.20 -18.28
N ASP A 148 2.23 -5.02 -18.15
CA ASP A 148 1.26 -4.88 -17.04
C ASP A 148 1.88 -5.18 -15.67
N MET A 149 2.80 -6.15 -15.61
CA MET A 149 3.57 -6.45 -14.41
C MET A 149 4.53 -5.32 -14.04
N LEU A 150 5.29 -4.79 -15.01
CA LEU A 150 6.20 -3.67 -14.80
C LEU A 150 5.45 -2.40 -14.38
N TYR A 151 4.29 -2.14 -14.99
CA TYR A 151 3.42 -1.03 -14.62
C TYR A 151 2.87 -1.18 -13.20
N THR A 152 2.36 -2.36 -12.83
CA THR A 152 1.88 -2.61 -11.47
C THR A 152 3.00 -2.43 -10.43
N LEU A 153 4.21 -2.90 -10.73
CA LEU A 153 5.39 -2.69 -9.89
C LEU A 153 5.74 -1.19 -9.74
N ALA A 154 5.69 -0.44 -10.84
CA ALA A 154 5.91 1.01 -10.84
C ALA A 154 4.93 1.72 -9.88
N LEU A 155 3.64 1.38 -9.96
CA LEU A 155 2.63 2.00 -9.10
C LEU A 155 2.89 1.76 -7.61
N PHE A 156 3.28 0.54 -7.24
CA PHE A 156 3.59 0.22 -5.86
C PHE A 156 4.78 1.03 -5.31
N ALA A 157 5.80 1.29 -6.13
CA ALA A 157 6.96 2.09 -5.73
C ALA A 157 6.66 3.61 -5.73
N LEU A 158 5.94 4.10 -6.74
CA LEU A 158 5.79 5.54 -7.01
C LEU A 158 4.61 6.17 -6.26
N GLN A 159 3.49 5.47 -6.09
CA GLN A 159 2.29 6.05 -5.47
C GLN A 159 2.53 6.49 -4.01
N PRO A 160 3.24 5.72 -3.14
CA PRO A 160 3.61 6.22 -1.81
C PRO A 160 4.38 7.53 -1.85
N ILE A 161 5.35 7.67 -2.76
CA ILE A 161 6.14 8.89 -2.92
C ILE A 161 5.22 10.06 -3.32
N ARG A 162 4.41 9.88 -4.37
CA ARG A 162 3.49 10.91 -4.90
C ARG A 162 2.47 11.36 -3.84
N PHE A 163 1.86 10.43 -3.10
CA PHE A 163 0.87 10.75 -2.08
C PHE A 163 1.47 11.46 -0.87
N ILE A 164 2.66 11.05 -0.43
CA ILE A 164 3.37 11.70 0.68
C ILE A 164 3.70 13.15 0.30
N ASP A 165 4.22 13.37 -0.91
CA ASP A 165 4.57 14.71 -1.39
C ASP A 165 3.36 15.66 -1.44
N LEU A 166 2.21 15.15 -1.86
CA LEU A 166 0.97 15.91 -1.96
C LEU A 166 0.30 16.15 -0.60
N TYR A 167 0.16 15.10 0.22
CA TYR A 167 -0.79 15.09 1.35
C TYR A 167 -0.17 15.00 2.74
N GLU A 168 1.15 14.81 2.84
CA GLU A 168 1.84 14.75 4.13
C GLU A 168 2.62 16.03 4.46
N TRP A 169 2.96 16.15 5.74
CA TRP A 169 3.56 17.34 6.37
C TRP A 169 5.01 17.62 5.92
N ARG A 170 5.65 16.68 5.23
CA ARG A 170 6.95 16.86 4.55
C ARG A 170 7.04 15.91 3.35
N LYS A 171 7.96 16.21 2.45
CA LYS A 171 8.40 15.30 1.39
C LYS A 171 9.35 14.23 1.92
N LEU A 172 9.55 13.18 1.13
CA LEU A 172 10.60 12.19 1.39
C LEU A 172 11.99 12.78 1.14
N SER A 173 12.97 12.36 1.93
CA SER A 173 14.39 12.65 1.64
C SER A 173 14.92 11.74 0.53
N GLU A 174 16.05 12.10 -0.07
CA GLU A 174 16.71 11.24 -1.09
C GLU A 174 17.08 9.86 -0.53
N LEU A 175 17.46 9.78 0.76
CA LEU A 175 17.70 8.51 1.47
C LEU A 175 16.44 7.64 1.48
N GLU A 176 15.30 8.24 1.83
CA GLU A 176 14.00 7.55 1.87
C GLU A 176 13.53 7.13 0.48
N ARG A 177 13.76 7.97 -0.54
CA ARG A 177 13.47 7.63 -1.95
C ARG A 177 14.35 6.48 -2.45
N CYS A 178 15.66 6.53 -2.18
CA CYS A 178 16.56 5.45 -2.55
C CYS A 178 16.13 4.14 -1.89
N ALA A 179 15.75 4.16 -0.61
CA ALA A 179 15.24 2.99 0.09
C ALA A 179 14.00 2.38 -0.58
N ILE A 180 13.02 3.22 -0.95
CA ILE A 180 11.83 2.73 -1.69
C ILE A 180 12.27 2.10 -3.02
N GLY A 181 13.15 2.76 -3.79
CA GLY A 181 13.64 2.24 -5.06
C GLY A 181 14.40 0.92 -4.93
N THR A 182 15.33 0.83 -3.98
CA THR A 182 16.11 -0.38 -3.69
C THR A 182 15.20 -1.55 -3.32
N PHE A 183 14.26 -1.32 -2.39
CA PHE A 183 13.34 -2.35 -1.94
C PHE A 183 12.43 -2.85 -3.07
N TRP A 184 11.81 -1.94 -3.83
CA TRP A 184 10.89 -2.33 -4.90
C TRP A 184 11.58 -2.93 -6.11
N LYS A 185 12.83 -2.53 -6.42
CA LYS A 185 13.66 -3.22 -7.41
C LYS A 185 13.90 -4.68 -6.99
N SER A 186 14.26 -4.93 -5.73
CA SER A 186 14.45 -6.29 -5.21
C SER A 186 13.16 -7.12 -5.25
N VAL A 187 12.02 -6.52 -4.91
CA VAL A 187 10.71 -7.18 -5.04
C VAL A 187 10.40 -7.53 -6.49
N GLY A 188 10.68 -6.62 -7.43
CA GLY A 188 10.44 -6.88 -8.86
C GLY A 188 11.33 -7.99 -9.41
N ASP A 189 12.61 -8.07 -8.99
CA ASP A 189 13.48 -9.22 -9.28
C ASP A 189 12.82 -10.52 -8.77
N ALA A 190 12.35 -10.50 -7.52
CA ALA A 190 11.76 -11.66 -6.86
C ALA A 190 10.40 -12.11 -7.42
N LEU A 191 9.73 -11.24 -8.19
CA LEU A 191 8.48 -11.51 -8.91
C LEU A 191 8.70 -11.86 -10.39
N ASP A 192 9.95 -11.99 -10.83
CA ASP A 192 10.35 -12.16 -12.24
C ASP A 192 9.74 -11.08 -13.14
N VAL A 193 9.81 -9.81 -12.73
CA VAL A 193 9.38 -8.69 -13.57
C VAL A 193 10.50 -8.34 -14.55
N SER A 194 10.18 -8.29 -15.84
CA SER A 194 11.14 -7.89 -16.87
C SER A 194 11.38 -6.38 -16.83
N TYR A 195 12.65 -5.99 -16.87
CA TYR A 195 13.06 -4.59 -16.99
C TYR A 195 13.55 -4.21 -18.37
N GLU A 196 13.42 -5.07 -19.38
CA GLU A 196 14.00 -4.84 -20.73
C GLU A 196 13.56 -3.54 -21.41
N LYS A 197 12.40 -3.00 -21.01
CA LYS A 197 11.85 -1.73 -21.51
C LYS A 197 12.47 -0.49 -20.85
N LEU A 198 13.18 -0.67 -19.74
CA LEU A 198 13.88 0.41 -19.06
C LEU A 198 15.27 0.60 -19.68
N PRO A 199 15.77 1.85 -19.82
CA PRO A 199 17.07 2.14 -20.43
C PRO A 199 18.22 1.30 -19.88
N SER A 200 18.25 1.08 -18.56
CA SER A 200 19.30 0.32 -17.86
C SER A 200 18.90 -1.12 -17.57
N GLY A 201 17.76 -1.59 -18.08
CA GLY A 201 17.23 -2.93 -17.81
C GLY A 201 18.15 -4.07 -18.23
N LYS A 202 18.93 -3.88 -19.29
CA LYS A 202 19.90 -4.87 -19.80
C LYS A 202 21.28 -4.76 -19.18
N THR A 203 21.68 -3.55 -18.77
CA THR A 203 23.02 -3.26 -18.25
C THR A 203 23.08 -3.27 -16.72
N GLY A 204 21.93 -3.26 -16.05
CA GLY A 204 21.80 -3.08 -14.61
C GLY A 204 21.66 -1.62 -14.21
N PHE A 205 21.04 -1.39 -13.06
CA PHE A 205 20.84 -0.08 -12.45
C PHE A 205 21.94 0.20 -11.43
N ARG A 206 22.37 1.46 -11.29
CA ARG A 206 23.41 1.85 -10.33
C ARG A 206 22.90 1.93 -8.89
N ASP A 207 21.70 2.45 -8.71
CA ASP A 207 21.11 2.75 -7.40
C ASP A 207 19.58 2.76 -7.47
N GLY A 208 18.92 2.75 -6.30
CA GLY A 208 17.46 2.77 -6.21
C GLY A 208 16.82 4.03 -6.78
N ILE A 209 17.54 5.16 -6.80
CA ILE A 209 17.03 6.42 -7.35
C ILE A 209 16.98 6.34 -8.88
N GLN A 210 18.02 5.81 -9.53
CA GLN A 210 18.03 5.64 -10.98
C GLN A 210 16.91 4.69 -11.42
N TRP A 211 16.73 3.57 -10.72
CA TRP A 211 15.64 2.65 -11.01
C TRP A 211 14.27 3.34 -10.89
N LEU A 212 14.06 4.16 -9.85
CA LEU A 212 12.84 4.96 -9.70
C LEU A 212 12.66 5.97 -10.83
N GLU A 213 13.71 6.71 -11.21
CA GLU A 213 13.66 7.69 -12.30
C GLU A 213 13.28 7.04 -13.64
N GLU A 214 13.88 5.89 -13.97
CA GLU A 214 13.63 5.17 -15.22
C GLU A 214 12.23 4.55 -15.25
N ILE A 215 11.79 3.91 -14.16
CA ILE A 215 10.45 3.30 -14.11
C ILE A 215 9.34 4.36 -14.05
N ASP A 216 9.58 5.52 -13.43
CA ASP A 216 8.65 6.66 -13.42
C ASP A 216 8.43 7.19 -14.84
N ALA A 217 9.52 7.50 -15.55
CA ALA A 217 9.47 7.96 -16.93
C ALA A 217 8.76 6.95 -17.86
N TRP A 218 9.11 5.66 -17.75
CA TRP A 218 8.46 4.61 -18.53
C TRP A 218 6.98 4.47 -18.19
N SER A 219 6.60 4.55 -16.90
CA SER A 219 5.20 4.41 -16.48
C SER A 219 4.32 5.54 -16.99
N GLU A 220 4.83 6.78 -17.03
CA GLU A 220 4.08 7.92 -17.59
C GLU A 220 3.84 7.76 -19.10
N GLU A 221 4.82 7.23 -19.84
CA GLU A 221 4.62 6.89 -21.25
C GLU A 221 3.64 5.74 -21.44
N TYR A 222 3.71 4.70 -20.60
CA TYR A 222 2.80 3.56 -20.63
C TYR A 222 1.36 4.03 -20.41
N GLU A 223 1.13 4.85 -19.38
CA GLU A 223 -0.20 5.40 -19.11
C GLU A 223 -0.71 6.30 -20.23
N ALA A 224 0.14 7.14 -20.82
CA ALA A 224 -0.26 7.98 -21.94
C ALA A 224 -0.76 7.17 -23.15
N LYS A 225 -0.27 5.94 -23.33
CA LYS A 225 -0.64 5.03 -24.42
C LYS A 225 -1.81 4.11 -24.05
N CYS A 226 -1.81 3.58 -22.83
CA CYS A 226 -2.66 2.44 -22.43
C CYS A 226 -3.80 2.81 -21.48
N MET A 227 -3.74 3.94 -20.77
CA MET A 227 -4.78 4.36 -19.83
C MET A 227 -5.89 5.12 -20.57
N VAL A 228 -6.76 4.36 -21.23
CA VAL A 228 -7.82 4.87 -22.11
C VAL A 228 -9.22 4.55 -21.56
N PRO A 229 -10.27 5.31 -21.93
CA PRO A 229 -11.65 5.04 -21.53
C PRO A 229 -12.13 3.65 -21.94
N ASP A 230 -12.66 2.87 -20.99
CA ASP A 230 -13.24 1.53 -21.24
C ASP A 230 -14.29 1.19 -20.18
N ASP A 231 -15.39 0.53 -20.57
CA ASP A 231 -16.47 0.14 -19.66
C ASP A 231 -16.03 -0.84 -18.57
N LYS A 232 -15.05 -1.71 -18.85
CA LYS A 232 -14.48 -2.62 -17.83
C LYS A 232 -13.60 -1.90 -16.83
N ASN A 233 -12.99 -0.78 -17.20
CA ASN A 233 -12.32 0.08 -16.24
C ASN A 233 -13.34 0.64 -15.24
N ARG A 234 -14.49 1.12 -15.74
CA ARG A 234 -15.60 1.61 -14.92
C ARG A 234 -16.13 0.51 -13.98
N GLU A 235 -16.43 -0.66 -14.51
CA GLU A 235 -16.95 -1.80 -13.73
C GLU A 235 -16.02 -2.16 -12.55
N MET A 236 -14.71 -2.27 -12.79
CA MET A 236 -13.72 -2.60 -11.76
C MET A 236 -13.52 -1.47 -10.74
N ALA A 237 -13.55 -0.22 -11.21
CA ALA A 237 -13.50 0.97 -10.37
C ALA A 237 -14.70 1.05 -9.41
N ASP A 238 -15.92 0.76 -9.88
CA ASP A 238 -17.13 0.80 -9.06
C ASP A 238 -17.08 -0.23 -7.92
N GLN A 239 -16.59 -1.44 -8.19
CA GLN A 239 -16.45 -2.49 -7.17
C GLN A 239 -15.46 -2.11 -6.08
N THR A 240 -14.31 -1.54 -6.44
CA THR A 240 -13.33 -1.08 -5.44
C THR A 240 -13.79 0.18 -4.74
N THR A 241 -14.52 1.06 -5.41
CA THR A 241 -15.16 2.21 -4.78
C THR A 241 -16.14 1.76 -3.70
N ALA A 242 -16.89 0.67 -3.92
CA ALA A 242 -17.76 0.07 -2.92
C ALA A 242 -17.01 -0.44 -1.67
N VAL A 243 -15.77 -0.93 -1.84
CA VAL A 243 -14.86 -1.25 -0.71
C VAL A 243 -14.49 0.04 0.04
N LEU A 244 -14.12 1.10 -0.67
CA LEU A 244 -13.66 2.35 -0.05
C LEU A 244 -14.77 3.09 0.72
N VAL A 245 -16.01 3.04 0.23
CA VAL A 245 -17.18 3.62 0.92
C VAL A 245 -17.90 2.61 1.81
N TYR A 246 -17.33 1.42 2.03
CA TYR A 246 -17.93 0.37 2.84
C TYR A 246 -18.20 0.88 4.26
N MET A 247 -17.24 1.49 4.95
CA MET A 247 -17.49 1.97 6.32
C MET A 247 -18.26 3.31 6.41
N LEU A 248 -18.85 3.77 5.31
CA LEU A 248 -19.61 5.01 5.23
C LEU A 248 -21.14 4.74 5.26
N PRO A 249 -21.93 5.51 6.04
CA PRO A 249 -23.40 5.46 5.96
C PRO A 249 -23.89 5.72 4.53
N LYS A 250 -24.93 5.02 4.08
CA LYS A 250 -25.46 5.12 2.71
C LYS A 250 -25.77 6.56 2.29
N MET A 251 -26.28 7.39 3.20
CA MET A 251 -26.57 8.82 2.95
C MET A 251 -25.32 9.66 2.58
N LEU A 252 -24.12 9.23 3.00
CA LEU A 252 -22.87 9.92 2.71
C LEU A 252 -22.15 9.33 1.49
N HIS A 253 -22.65 8.25 0.88
CA HIS A 253 -22.02 7.64 -0.31
C HIS A 253 -21.76 8.64 -1.44
N PRO A 254 -22.66 9.57 -1.80
CA PRO A 254 -22.36 10.58 -2.83
C PRO A 254 -21.14 11.45 -2.52
N VAL A 255 -20.92 11.78 -1.24
CA VAL A 255 -19.71 12.52 -0.80
C VAL A 255 -18.49 11.61 -0.89
N GLY A 256 -18.62 10.34 -0.50
CA GLY A 256 -17.57 9.33 -0.66
C GLY A 256 -17.13 9.15 -2.11
N LEU A 257 -18.08 9.12 -3.06
CA LEU A 257 -17.79 9.05 -4.50
C LEU A 257 -17.02 10.28 -4.98
N GLN A 258 -17.39 11.48 -4.55
CA GLN A 258 -16.64 12.69 -4.88
C GLN A 258 -15.24 12.68 -4.26
N ALA A 259 -15.08 12.16 -3.04
CA ALA A 259 -13.77 12.02 -2.41
C ALA A 259 -12.88 11.02 -3.16
N VAL A 260 -13.42 9.87 -3.58
CA VAL A 260 -12.69 8.89 -4.41
C VAL A 260 -12.30 9.53 -5.74
N SER A 261 -13.21 10.22 -6.40
CA SER A 261 -12.92 10.95 -7.64
C SER A 261 -11.87 12.05 -7.46
N PHE A 262 -11.85 12.76 -6.32
CA PHE A 262 -10.85 13.78 -6.01
C PHE A 262 -9.43 13.22 -5.92
N MET A 263 -9.29 11.97 -5.46
CA MET A 263 -7.99 11.30 -5.36
C MET A 263 -7.46 10.81 -6.71
N MET A 264 -8.30 10.77 -7.75
CA MET A 264 -7.91 10.44 -9.11
C MET A 264 -7.46 11.68 -9.86
N ASP A 265 -6.38 11.57 -10.62
CA ASP A 265 -6.04 12.57 -11.64
C ASP A 265 -6.97 12.48 -12.85
N ASP A 266 -6.86 13.48 -13.73
CA ASP A 266 -7.70 13.63 -14.91
C ASP A 266 -7.62 12.43 -15.88
N ARG A 267 -6.43 11.84 -16.06
CA ARG A 267 -6.23 10.70 -16.97
C ARG A 267 -6.97 9.48 -16.45
N LEU A 268 -6.78 9.16 -15.16
CA LEU A 268 -7.41 8.02 -14.52
C LEU A 268 -8.94 8.16 -14.48
N ARG A 269 -9.47 9.34 -14.12
CA ARG A 269 -10.92 9.59 -14.12
C ARG A 269 -11.53 9.36 -15.49
N LYS A 270 -10.91 9.89 -16.55
CA LYS A 270 -11.38 9.71 -17.93
C LYS A 270 -11.33 8.25 -18.34
N ALA A 271 -10.26 7.53 -18.01
CA ALA A 271 -10.11 6.12 -18.33
C ALA A 271 -11.17 5.23 -17.65
N MET A 272 -11.62 5.62 -16.45
CA MET A 272 -12.66 4.92 -15.70
C MET A 272 -14.08 5.45 -15.94
N LEU A 273 -14.25 6.48 -16.79
CA LEU A 273 -15.56 7.12 -17.00
C LEU A 273 -16.17 7.67 -15.69
N TYR A 274 -15.33 8.26 -14.83
CA TYR A 274 -15.76 8.98 -13.62
C TYR A 274 -15.87 10.48 -13.90
N ASP A 275 -16.97 11.06 -13.45
CA ASP A 275 -17.14 12.52 -13.46
C ASP A 275 -16.14 13.18 -12.51
N PRO A 276 -15.61 14.36 -12.85
CA PRO A 276 -14.79 15.12 -11.92
C PRO A 276 -15.58 15.47 -10.64
N PRO A 277 -14.91 15.57 -9.47
CA PRO A 277 -15.57 16.04 -8.27
C PRO A 277 -16.08 17.48 -8.45
N SER A 278 -17.16 17.84 -7.76
CA SER A 278 -17.63 19.23 -7.79
C SER A 278 -16.54 20.19 -7.30
N ALA A 279 -16.52 21.43 -7.82
CA ALA A 279 -15.54 22.43 -7.42
C ALA A 279 -15.60 22.72 -5.90
N VAL A 280 -16.79 22.70 -5.32
CA VAL A 280 -17.00 22.87 -3.87
C VAL A 280 -16.40 21.71 -3.09
N CYS A 281 -16.66 20.46 -3.49
CA CYS A 281 -16.09 19.30 -2.81
C CYS A 281 -14.56 19.27 -2.94
N THR A 282 -14.03 19.60 -4.12
CA THR A 282 -12.59 19.75 -4.37
C THR A 282 -11.98 20.75 -3.41
N ALA A 283 -12.54 21.96 -3.33
CA ALA A 283 -12.04 23.00 -2.42
C ALA A 283 -12.08 22.56 -0.95
N LEU A 284 -13.18 21.95 -0.51
CA LEU A 284 -13.33 21.45 0.86
C LEU A 284 -12.32 20.35 1.19
N LEU A 285 -12.15 19.34 0.33
CA LEU A 285 -11.19 18.26 0.53
C LEU A 285 -9.75 18.78 0.53
N SER A 286 -9.41 19.70 -0.38
CA SER A 286 -8.12 20.38 -0.39
C SER A 286 -7.86 21.14 0.92
N VAL A 287 -8.84 21.86 1.45
CA VAL A 287 -8.75 22.55 2.74
C VAL A 287 -8.57 21.56 3.88
N ILE A 288 -9.33 20.46 3.91
CA ILE A 288 -9.21 19.43 4.95
C ILE A 288 -7.82 18.79 4.94
N LEU A 289 -7.32 18.40 3.77
CA LEU A 289 -6.01 17.75 3.63
C LEU A 289 -4.86 18.72 3.94
N THR A 290 -4.97 19.99 3.51
CA THR A 290 -4.01 21.04 3.85
C THR A 290 -4.05 21.36 5.34
N GLY A 291 -5.24 21.46 5.93
CA GLY A 291 -5.43 21.64 7.37
C GLY A 291 -4.81 20.49 8.17
N ARG A 292 -5.04 19.24 7.76
CA ARG A 292 -4.38 18.06 8.34
C ARG A 292 -2.85 18.16 8.23
N LYS A 293 -2.32 18.53 7.05
CA LYS A 293 -0.89 18.70 6.81
C LYS A 293 -0.27 19.69 7.81
N LEU A 294 -0.88 20.85 7.97
CA LEU A 294 -0.43 21.90 8.89
C LEU A 294 -0.61 21.49 10.36
N PHE A 295 -1.72 20.85 10.70
CA PHE A 295 -1.98 20.33 12.05
C PHE A 295 -0.93 19.28 12.44
N LEU A 296 -0.65 18.32 11.55
CA LEU A 296 0.39 17.34 11.78
C LEU A 296 1.74 18.04 11.94
N ARG A 297 2.09 18.97 11.05
CA ARG A 297 3.36 19.67 11.05
C ARG A 297 3.64 20.42 12.35
N TYR A 298 2.67 21.21 12.82
CA TYR A 298 2.89 22.22 13.85
C TYR A 298 2.23 21.91 15.20
N LEU A 299 1.26 20.99 15.26
CA LEU A 299 0.46 20.78 16.48
C LEU A 299 0.53 19.35 17.02
N CYS A 300 0.82 18.37 16.16
CA CYS A 300 0.84 16.95 16.54
C CYS A 300 2.27 16.47 16.84
N LEU A 301 2.47 15.86 18.00
CA LEU A 301 3.73 15.18 18.34
C LEU A 301 4.01 13.98 17.41
N PRO A 302 5.27 13.59 17.20
CA PRO A 302 5.58 12.37 16.45
C PRO A 302 5.01 11.15 17.17
N ARG A 303 4.52 10.19 16.38
CA ARG A 303 3.97 8.94 16.89
C ARG A 303 5.04 8.12 17.64
N PRO A 304 4.84 7.73 18.91
CA PRO A 304 5.77 6.86 19.61
C PRO A 304 5.66 5.41 19.09
N TYR A 305 6.70 4.61 19.31
CA TYR A 305 6.80 3.26 18.73
C TYR A 305 5.67 2.30 19.13
N PHE A 306 5.13 2.44 20.34
CA PHE A 306 4.02 1.61 20.82
C PHE A 306 2.69 1.93 20.14
N LEU A 307 2.55 3.09 19.47
CA LEU A 307 1.39 3.47 18.67
C LEU A 307 1.61 3.26 17.16
N ARG A 308 2.68 2.56 16.77
CA ARG A 308 2.97 2.28 15.34
C ARG A 308 1.79 1.57 14.68
N SER A 309 1.57 1.86 13.40
CA SER A 309 0.55 1.15 12.63
C SER A 309 1.05 -0.25 12.31
N VAL A 310 0.29 -1.26 12.71
CA VAL A 310 0.58 -2.67 12.42
C VAL A 310 -0.70 -3.31 11.92
N SER A 311 -0.69 -3.80 10.68
CA SER A 311 -1.90 -4.31 10.02
C SER A 311 -2.15 -5.80 10.28
N PHE A 312 -1.16 -6.55 10.74
CA PHE A 312 -1.24 -8.01 10.93
C PHE A 312 -0.37 -8.51 12.09
N THR A 313 -0.54 -9.77 12.49
CA THR A 313 0.23 -10.37 13.58
C THR A 313 1.66 -10.69 13.18
N ASP A 314 2.65 -10.30 14.00
CA ASP A 314 4.08 -10.57 13.73
C ASP A 314 4.40 -12.08 13.74
N LYS A 315 3.76 -12.83 14.65
CA LYS A 315 3.95 -14.27 14.83
C LYS A 315 2.64 -15.02 14.53
N PRO A 316 2.73 -16.29 14.08
CA PRO A 316 1.55 -17.12 13.94
C PRO A 316 1.00 -17.52 15.32
N ASP A 317 -0.25 -17.96 15.36
CA ASP A 317 -0.83 -18.61 16.53
C ASP A 317 -0.36 -20.07 16.68
N GLN A 318 -0.96 -20.77 17.65
CA GLN A 318 -0.65 -22.18 17.95
C GLN A 318 -0.90 -23.12 16.77
N ASN A 319 -1.77 -22.73 15.82
CA ASN A 319 -2.12 -23.50 14.63
C ASN A 319 -1.35 -23.04 13.38
N GLY A 320 -0.34 -22.18 13.53
CA GLY A 320 0.41 -21.65 12.40
C GLY A 320 -0.37 -20.60 11.58
N ARG A 321 -1.41 -19.98 12.14
CA ARG A 321 -2.27 -19.00 11.45
C ARG A 321 -1.89 -17.57 11.78
N PHE A 322 -2.03 -16.69 10.79
CA PHE A 322 -1.85 -15.24 10.91
C PHE A 322 -3.19 -14.52 10.83
N PHE A 323 -3.24 -13.32 11.39
CA PHE A 323 -4.47 -12.53 11.47
C PHE A 323 -4.22 -11.08 11.07
N LEU A 324 -5.26 -10.46 10.52
CA LEU A 324 -5.32 -9.00 10.39
C LEU A 324 -5.74 -8.38 11.73
N ASN A 325 -5.12 -7.26 12.09
CA ASN A 325 -5.43 -6.52 13.32
C ASN A 325 -6.65 -5.59 13.16
N GLN A 326 -7.00 -5.28 11.91
CA GLN A 326 -8.06 -4.35 11.54
C GLN A 326 -8.64 -4.76 10.18
N TRP A 327 -9.87 -4.34 9.88
CA TRP A 327 -10.52 -4.59 8.60
C TRP A 327 -11.04 -3.28 7.99
N ASP A 328 -10.84 -3.13 6.68
CA ASP A 328 -11.29 -1.96 5.92
C ASP A 328 -12.70 -2.14 5.34
N ALA A 329 -13.13 -3.38 5.10
CA ALA A 329 -14.43 -3.72 4.53
C ALA A 329 -15.08 -4.93 5.26
N ALA A 330 -15.14 -6.10 4.63
CA ALA A 330 -15.59 -7.32 5.31
C ALA A 330 -14.48 -7.87 6.23
N PRO A 331 -14.82 -8.51 7.37
CA PRO A 331 -13.87 -8.88 8.43
C PRO A 331 -13.06 -10.16 8.12
N TYR A 332 -12.57 -10.30 6.89
CA TYR A 332 -11.75 -11.44 6.47
C TYR A 332 -10.46 -11.54 7.28
N TYR A 333 -10.14 -12.75 7.76
CA TYR A 333 -8.91 -13.05 8.49
C TYR A 333 -8.72 -12.32 9.83
N VAL A 334 -9.79 -11.76 10.39
CA VAL A 334 -9.76 -11.05 11.67
C VAL A 334 -10.23 -11.97 12.78
N LYS A 335 -9.44 -12.07 13.85
CA LYS A 335 -9.81 -12.89 15.01
C LYS A 335 -11.00 -12.29 15.76
N PRO A 336 -12.03 -13.06 16.15
CA PRO A 336 -13.18 -12.59 16.92
C PRO A 336 -12.85 -12.39 18.41
N THR A 337 -11.89 -11.50 18.70
CA THR A 337 -11.56 -11.11 20.07
C THR A 337 -12.70 -10.28 20.68
N PHE A 338 -12.71 -10.13 22.01
CA PHE A 338 -13.68 -9.27 22.68
C PHE A 338 -13.68 -7.84 22.10
N TRP A 339 -12.51 -7.25 21.90
CA TRP A 339 -12.38 -5.91 21.32
C TRP A 339 -12.84 -5.85 19.85
N ASN A 340 -12.56 -6.86 19.04
CA ASN A 340 -12.96 -6.89 17.64
C ASN A 340 -14.46 -7.13 17.45
N ARG A 341 -15.16 -7.71 18.44
CA ARG A 341 -16.61 -7.90 18.40
C ARG A 341 -17.41 -6.81 19.12
N TRP A 342 -16.83 -6.16 20.12
CA TRP A 342 -17.56 -5.27 21.03
C TRP A 342 -16.89 -3.89 21.23
N GLY A 343 -15.79 -3.62 20.54
CA GLY A 343 -15.10 -2.33 20.56
C GLY A 343 -15.76 -1.29 19.63
N PRO A 344 -15.33 -0.02 19.66
CA PRO A 344 -15.99 1.08 18.95
C PRO A 344 -16.20 0.84 17.45
N MET A 345 -15.20 0.25 16.78
CA MET A 345 -15.30 -0.07 15.36
C MET A 345 -16.35 -1.16 15.08
N ALA A 346 -16.50 -2.13 15.99
CA ALA A 346 -17.52 -3.17 15.87
C ALA A 346 -18.93 -2.60 16.05
N TRP A 347 -19.14 -1.70 17.02
CA TRP A 347 -20.42 -0.99 17.20
C TRP A 347 -20.79 -0.15 15.97
N LEU A 348 -19.83 0.57 15.38
CA LEU A 348 -20.04 1.29 14.13
C LEU A 348 -20.43 0.35 12.99
N THR A 349 -19.71 -0.77 12.85
CA THR A 349 -19.97 -1.79 11.81
C THR A 349 -21.38 -2.39 11.98
N TRP A 350 -21.76 -2.72 13.21
CA TRP A 350 -23.09 -3.23 13.55
C TRP A 350 -24.20 -2.21 13.26
N ALA A 351 -24.02 -0.94 13.64
CA ALA A 351 -24.97 0.14 13.35
C ALA A 351 -25.17 0.38 11.84
N LEU A 352 -24.17 0.03 11.02
CA LEU A 352 -24.25 0.08 9.56
C LEU A 352 -24.88 -1.19 8.94
N GLY A 353 -25.31 -2.16 9.76
CA GLY A 353 -25.89 -3.43 9.32
C GLY A 353 -24.89 -4.37 8.65
N ARG A 354 -23.62 -4.31 9.06
CA ARG A 354 -22.50 -5.07 8.46
C ARG A 354 -21.99 -6.14 9.45
N PRO A 355 -21.42 -7.25 8.94
CA PRO A 355 -20.89 -8.32 9.79
C PRO A 355 -19.62 -7.86 10.53
N VAL A 356 -19.49 -8.31 11.77
CA VAL A 356 -18.26 -8.18 12.57
C VAL A 356 -17.48 -9.50 12.61
N PRO A 357 -16.20 -9.50 13.01
CA PRO A 357 -15.42 -10.73 13.09
C PRO A 357 -16.12 -11.86 13.87
N GLY A 358 -16.26 -13.03 13.24
CA GLY A 358 -16.94 -14.20 13.81
C GLY A 358 -18.45 -14.29 13.53
N ASP A 359 -19.04 -13.31 12.83
CA ASP A 359 -20.37 -13.46 12.27
C ASP A 359 -20.35 -14.37 11.02
N GLU A 360 -21.48 -14.96 10.67
CA GLU A 360 -21.65 -15.84 9.50
C GLU A 360 -20.71 -17.08 9.50
N GLY A 361 -20.32 -17.55 10.69
CA GLY A 361 -19.50 -18.75 10.86
C GLY A 361 -18.11 -18.61 10.25
N ASP A 362 -17.73 -19.55 9.38
CA ASP A 362 -16.39 -19.61 8.80
C ASP A 362 -16.21 -18.74 7.54
N LYS A 363 -17.27 -18.06 7.07
CA LYS A 363 -17.27 -17.31 5.80
C LYS A 363 -16.12 -16.30 5.70
N TYR A 364 -15.83 -15.59 6.79
CA TYR A 364 -14.79 -14.56 6.86
C TYR A 364 -13.46 -15.07 7.45
N TYR A 365 -13.25 -16.39 7.52
CA TYR A 365 -12.00 -16.99 7.99
C TYR A 365 -11.56 -16.45 9.38
N PRO A 366 -12.43 -16.53 10.42
CA PRO A 366 -12.11 -16.00 11.76
C PRO A 366 -10.94 -16.73 12.44
N ALA A 367 -10.57 -17.91 11.93
CA ALA A 367 -9.40 -18.69 12.35
C ALA A 367 -8.08 -18.19 11.70
N GLY A 368 -8.11 -17.13 10.90
CA GLY A 368 -6.94 -16.54 10.25
C GLY A 368 -6.57 -17.21 8.92
N TYR A 369 -5.42 -16.84 8.37
CA TYR A 369 -4.89 -17.40 7.11
C TYR A 369 -3.57 -18.12 7.32
N SER A 370 -3.22 -18.97 6.35
CA SER A 370 -1.85 -19.41 6.13
C SER A 370 -1.40 -18.87 4.78
N VAL A 371 -0.19 -18.30 4.71
CA VAL A 371 0.35 -17.63 3.52
C VAL A 371 0.22 -18.48 2.23
N PRO A 372 0.53 -19.79 2.25
CA PRO A 372 0.40 -20.64 1.05
C PRO A 372 -1.03 -20.84 0.55
N ASP A 373 -2.04 -20.56 1.37
CA ASP A 373 -3.45 -20.77 1.04
C ASP A 373 -4.17 -19.46 0.67
N VAL A 374 -3.53 -18.29 0.85
CA VAL A 374 -4.15 -17.00 0.52
C VAL A 374 -4.51 -16.94 -0.97
N GLY A 375 -5.66 -16.35 -1.29
CA GLY A 375 -6.19 -16.24 -2.64
C GLY A 375 -7.58 -16.86 -2.79
N PRO A 376 -8.08 -17.00 -4.03
CA PRO A 376 -9.39 -17.59 -4.31
C PRO A 376 -9.52 -19.00 -3.72
N LYS A 377 -10.72 -19.35 -3.23
CA LYS A 377 -10.98 -20.61 -2.53
C LYS A 377 -10.53 -21.85 -3.32
N TYR A 378 -10.66 -21.82 -4.65
CA TYR A 378 -10.26 -22.93 -5.52
C TYR A 378 -8.73 -23.12 -5.67
N PHE A 379 -7.91 -22.20 -5.13
CA PHE A 379 -6.45 -22.30 -5.02
C PHE A 379 -5.96 -22.70 -3.63
N GLU A 380 -6.83 -22.82 -2.63
CA GLU A 380 -6.47 -23.33 -1.30
C GLU A 380 -5.95 -24.77 -1.41
N GLY A 381 -4.86 -25.08 -0.71
CA GLY A 381 -4.20 -26.39 -0.77
C GLY A 381 -3.40 -26.68 -2.04
N LYS A 382 -3.44 -25.81 -3.06
CA LYS A 382 -2.76 -26.04 -4.36
C LYS A 382 -1.43 -25.30 -4.48
N GLY A 383 -0.54 -25.84 -5.33
CA GLY A 383 0.70 -25.18 -5.71
C GLY A 383 1.91 -25.47 -4.81
N ARG A 384 1.80 -26.36 -3.83
CA ARG A 384 2.83 -26.60 -2.79
C ARG A 384 4.23 -26.85 -3.36
N LYS A 385 4.34 -27.74 -4.35
CA LYS A 385 5.61 -28.04 -5.02
C LYS A 385 6.25 -26.78 -5.63
N GLN A 386 5.49 -26.00 -6.39
CA GLN A 386 5.98 -24.77 -7.01
C GLN A 386 6.35 -23.71 -5.96
N LEU A 387 5.59 -23.63 -4.87
CA LEU A 387 5.92 -22.76 -3.74
C LEU A 387 7.27 -23.15 -3.11
N ASP A 388 7.52 -24.44 -2.88
CA ASP A 388 8.77 -24.93 -2.27
C ASP A 388 9.98 -24.71 -3.20
N GLU A 389 9.81 -24.90 -4.51
CA GLU A 389 10.82 -24.60 -5.54
C GLU A 389 11.16 -23.11 -5.53
N THR A 390 10.15 -22.24 -5.61
CA THR A 390 10.33 -20.77 -5.60
C THR A 390 10.93 -20.29 -4.28
N LEU A 391 10.54 -20.89 -3.15
CA LEU A 391 11.09 -20.57 -1.84
C LEU A 391 12.58 -20.93 -1.76
N SER A 392 12.98 -22.07 -2.33
CA SER A 392 14.38 -22.49 -2.39
C SER A 392 15.20 -21.57 -3.29
N GLU A 393 14.64 -21.14 -4.42
CA GLU A 393 15.23 -20.15 -5.32
C GLU A 393 15.46 -18.81 -4.59
N LEU A 394 14.43 -18.24 -3.97
CA LEU A 394 14.49 -16.95 -3.27
C LEU A 394 15.47 -16.95 -2.11
N LYS A 395 15.58 -18.04 -1.35
CA LYS A 395 16.59 -18.20 -0.30
C LYS A 395 18.03 -18.15 -0.84
N GLY A 396 18.23 -18.52 -2.10
CA GLY A 396 19.53 -18.50 -2.77
C GLY A 396 20.02 -17.08 -3.07
N TYR A 397 19.14 -16.16 -3.48
CA TYR A 397 19.56 -14.83 -3.95
C TYR A 397 18.98 -13.64 -3.16
N ARG A 398 17.73 -13.68 -2.68
CA ARG A 398 17.12 -12.57 -1.92
C ARG A 398 17.47 -12.66 -0.44
N THR A 399 18.75 -12.40 -0.16
CA THR A 399 19.38 -12.56 1.17
C THR A 399 19.46 -11.25 1.97
N GLY A 400 18.69 -10.24 1.59
CA GLY A 400 18.71 -8.91 2.22
C GLY A 400 19.89 -8.02 1.79
N LYS A 401 20.75 -8.48 0.88
CA LYS A 401 21.90 -7.74 0.34
C LYS A 401 21.47 -6.67 -0.67
N CYS A 402 22.42 -5.83 -1.09
CA CYS A 402 22.19 -4.85 -2.15
C CYS A 402 21.76 -5.57 -3.45
N PRO A 403 20.68 -5.14 -4.12
CA PRO A 403 20.21 -5.77 -5.35
C PRO A 403 20.92 -5.25 -6.61
N PHE A 404 21.86 -4.32 -6.52
CA PHE A 404 22.53 -3.70 -7.68
C PHE A 404 23.93 -4.27 -7.96
N HIS A 405 24.54 -4.99 -7.01
CA HIS A 405 25.94 -5.43 -7.06
C HIS A 405 26.15 -6.86 -6.56
#